data_AF-A0A2M9LBA9-F1
#
_entry.id   AF-A0A2M9LBA9-F1
#
_cell.length_a   1.000
_cell.length_b   1.000
_cell.length_c   1.000
_cell.angle_alpha   90.00
_cell.angle_beta   90.00
_cell.angle_gamma   90.00
#
_symmetry.space_group_name_H-M   'P 1'
#
loop_
_entity.id
_entity.type
_entity.pdbx_description
1 polymer ?
#
loop_
_entity_poly.entity_id
_entity_poly.type
_entity_poly.pdbx_seq_one_letter_code
_entity_poly.pdbx_strand_id
1 'polypeptide(L)'
;MLVWDRLNTHVSRRMRDLVAERDWLTVFLLPAYSPDLNPVEWVWAHVKRSLTNLAVMALDRLEALVRNRLKRLQYQPDTLDGFIAGTGLALDIPTSP
;
A
#
# COMPACT_ATOMS: atom_id res chain seq x y z
N MET A 1 11.22 1.39 -7.51
CA MET A 1 11.26 0.71 -6.20
C MET A 1 9.88 0.20 -5.84
N LEU A 2 9.78 -0.97 -5.23
CA LEU A 2 8.55 -1.58 -4.73
C LEU A 2 8.81 -2.14 -3.32
N VAL A 3 7.97 -1.78 -2.35
CA VAL A 3 8.06 -2.30 -0.98
C VAL A 3 6.89 -3.24 -0.75
N TRP A 4 7.17 -4.46 -0.32
CA TRP A 4 6.17 -5.50 -0.10
C TRP A 4 6.33 -6.19 1.24
N ASP A 5 5.21 -6.63 1.79
CA ASP A 5 5.22 -7.63 2.85
C ASP A 5 5.64 -9.01 2.30
N ARG A 6 5.69 -10.01 3.18
CA ARG A 6 6.12 -11.36 2.82
C ARG A 6 4.98 -12.30 2.48
N LEU A 7 3.85 -11.80 1.99
CA LEU A 7 2.75 -12.66 1.53
C LEU A 7 3.29 -13.72 0.53
N ASN A 8 2.86 -14.97 0.67
CA ASN A 8 3.42 -16.10 -0.10
C ASN A 8 3.40 -15.87 -1.63
N THR A 9 2.42 -15.13 -2.13
CA THR A 9 2.35 -14.73 -3.54
C THR A 9 3.47 -13.76 -3.94
N HIS A 10 3.83 -12.81 -3.08
CA HIS A 10 4.92 -11.83 -3.31
C HIS A 10 6.31 -12.48 -3.33
N VAL A 11 6.52 -13.56 -2.55
CA VAL A 11 7.81 -14.27 -2.48
C VAL A 11 7.85 -15.55 -3.34
N SER A 12 6.78 -15.84 -4.07
CA SER A 12 6.68 -17.02 -4.93
C SER A 12 7.76 -17.03 -6.02
N ARG A 13 8.12 -18.23 -6.52
CA ARG A 13 9.07 -18.36 -7.65
C ARG A 13 8.58 -17.57 -8.87
N ARG A 14 7.30 -17.75 -9.22
CA ARG A 14 6.66 -17.03 -10.33
C ARG A 14 6.80 -15.51 -10.20
N MET A 15 6.61 -14.96 -8.99
CA MET A 15 6.77 -13.52 -8.78
C MET A 15 8.23 -13.09 -8.90
N ARG A 16 9.17 -13.87 -8.36
CA ARG A 16 10.60 -13.59 -8.51
C ARG A 16 11.05 -13.60 -9.97
N ASP A 17 10.55 -14.53 -10.77
CA ASP A 17 10.85 -14.59 -12.21
C ASP A 17 10.32 -13.33 -12.92
N LEU A 18 9.09 -12.90 -12.62
CA LEU A 18 8.52 -11.65 -13.15
C LEU A 18 9.31 -10.41 -12.72
N VAL A 19 9.80 -10.35 -11.47
CA VAL A 19 10.63 -9.23 -11.02
C VAL A 19 11.98 -9.23 -11.75
N ALA A 20 12.59 -10.41 -11.95
CA ALA A 20 13.89 -10.54 -12.60
C ALA A 20 13.90 -10.11 -14.07
N GLU A 21 12.77 -10.19 -14.77
CA GLU A 21 12.61 -9.68 -16.15
C GLU A 21 12.59 -8.14 -16.25
N ARG A 22 12.63 -7.42 -15.11
CA ARG A 22 12.39 -5.97 -15.03
C ARG A 22 13.56 -5.28 -14.31
N ASP A 23 14.59 -4.93 -15.07
CA ASP A 23 15.80 -4.26 -14.54
C ASP A 23 15.52 -2.94 -13.81
N TRP A 24 14.41 -2.27 -14.13
CA TRP A 24 13.98 -1.03 -13.49
C TRP A 24 13.31 -1.23 -12.11
N LEU A 25 12.97 -2.48 -11.75
CA LEU A 25 12.18 -2.81 -10.57
C LEU A 25 13.03 -3.37 -9.43
N THR A 26 13.42 -2.49 -8.50
CA THR A 26 14.01 -2.92 -7.22
C THR A 26 12.90 -3.24 -6.21
N VAL A 27 12.85 -4.47 -5.70
CA VAL A 27 11.89 -4.91 -4.67
C VAL A 27 12.55 -5.00 -3.30
N PHE A 28 11.94 -4.37 -2.30
CA PHE A 28 12.30 -4.47 -0.88
C PHE A 28 11.22 -5.25 -0.14
N LEU A 29 11.62 -6.34 0.52
CA LEU A 29 10.72 -7.12 1.36
C LEU A 29 10.85 -6.64 2.80
N LEU A 30 9.72 -6.29 3.41
CA LEU A 30 9.63 -5.99 4.83
C LEU A 30 9.95 -7.25 5.66
N PRO A 31 10.40 -7.09 6.92
CA PRO A 31 10.50 -8.21 7.85
C PRO A 31 9.15 -8.92 8.03
N ALA A 32 9.20 -10.19 8.40
CA ALA A 32 7.98 -10.94 8.67
C ALA A 32 7.23 -10.33 9.87
N TYR A 33 5.90 -10.28 9.79
CA TYR A 33 5.04 -9.76 10.85
C TYR A 33 5.33 -8.31 11.27
N SER A 34 5.73 -7.45 10.33
CA SER A 34 5.93 -6.01 10.55
C SER A 34 4.89 -5.16 9.82
N PRO A 35 3.60 -5.23 10.21
CA PRO A 35 2.53 -4.42 9.59
C PRO A 35 2.72 -2.92 9.83
N ASP A 36 3.40 -2.54 10.90
CA ASP A 36 3.77 -1.17 11.26
C ASP A 36 4.67 -0.51 10.20
N LEU A 37 5.47 -1.31 9.49
CA LEU A 37 6.34 -0.83 8.41
C LEU A 37 5.66 -0.79 7.03
N ASN A 38 4.42 -1.27 6.92
CA ASN A 38 3.69 -1.33 5.65
C ASN A 38 2.69 -0.16 5.55
N PRO A 39 2.97 0.88 4.74
CA PRO A 39 2.10 2.06 4.66
C PRO A 39 0.69 1.74 4.13
N VAL A 40 0.51 0.62 3.44
CA VAL A 40 -0.81 0.19 2.96
C VAL A 40 -1.77 -0.12 4.12
N GLU A 41 -1.25 -0.51 5.29
CA GLU A 41 -2.07 -0.76 6.48
C GLU A 41 -2.75 0.53 6.96
N TRP A 42 -2.04 1.66 6.92
CA TRP A 42 -2.60 2.96 7.24
C TRP A 42 -3.65 3.42 6.21
N VAL A 43 -3.41 3.17 4.92
CA VAL A 43 -4.40 3.39 3.86
C VAL A 43 -5.68 2.59 4.14
N TRP A 44 -5.55 1.29 4.45
CA TRP A 44 -6.70 0.45 4.75
C TRP A 44 -7.40 0.84 6.05
N ALA A 45 -6.67 1.20 7.10
CA ALA A 45 -7.24 1.71 8.33
C ALA A 45 -8.05 2.98 8.07
N HIS A 46 -7.54 3.92 7.27
CA HIS A 46 -8.24 5.14 6.88
C HIS A 46 -9.53 4.82 6.09
N VAL A 47 -9.44 3.97 5.06
CA VAL A 47 -10.61 3.59 4.25
C VAL A 47 -11.66 2.91 5.13
N LYS A 48 -11.29 1.91 5.93
CA LYS A 48 -12.20 1.21 6.85
C LYS A 48 -12.86 2.17 7.82
N ARG A 49 -12.09 3.08 8.43
CA ARG A 49 -12.62 4.10 9.35
C ARG A 49 -13.70 4.96 8.69
N SER A 50 -13.51 5.34 7.43
CA SER A 50 -14.49 6.11 6.64
C SER A 50 -15.78 5.34 6.31
N LEU A 51 -15.78 4.02 6.47
CA LEU A 51 -16.91 3.13 6.18
C LEU A 51 -17.64 2.65 7.45
N THR A 52 -17.08 2.85 8.65
CA THR A 52 -17.56 2.28 9.94
C THR A 52 -19.04 2.54 10.24
N ASN A 53 -19.61 3.63 9.71
CA ASN A 53 -21.02 4.01 9.95
C ASN A 53 -21.94 3.77 8.74
N LEU A 54 -21.47 3.07 7.69
CA LEU A 54 -22.26 2.80 6.50
C LEU A 54 -22.90 1.41 6.59
N ALA A 55 -24.22 1.38 6.74
CA ALA A 55 -25.01 0.16 6.54
C ALA A 55 -25.13 -0.13 5.03
N VAL A 56 -24.08 -0.74 4.45
CA VAL A 56 -24.09 -1.12 3.04
C VAL A 56 -24.79 -2.47 2.90
N MET A 57 -25.90 -2.49 2.15
CA MET A 57 -26.78 -3.67 2.02
C MET A 57 -26.38 -4.62 0.87
N ALA A 58 -25.37 -4.28 0.06
CA ALA A 58 -24.95 -5.05 -1.11
C ALA A 58 -23.45 -4.89 -1.44
N LEU A 59 -22.82 -5.96 -1.93
CA LEU A 59 -21.37 -6.03 -2.17
C LEU A 59 -20.89 -5.07 -3.27
N ASP A 60 -21.67 -4.92 -4.34
CA ASP A 60 -21.41 -4.00 -5.46
C ASP A 60 -21.34 -2.54 -4.98
N ARG A 61 -22.26 -2.16 -4.08
CA ARG A 61 -22.26 -0.84 -3.45
C ARG A 61 -21.04 -0.64 -2.56
N LEU A 62 -20.62 -1.68 -1.82
CA LEU A 62 -19.42 -1.61 -0.99
C LEU A 62 -18.17 -1.43 -1.86
N GLU A 63 -18.06 -2.18 -2.95
CA GLU A 63 -16.94 -2.07 -3.89
C GLU A 63 -16.87 -0.66 -4.48
N ALA A 64 -17.99 -0.12 -4.97
CA ALA A 64 -18.06 1.23 -5.53
C ALA A 64 -17.64 2.29 -4.50
N LEU A 65 -18.06 2.14 -3.24
CA LEU A 65 -17.66 3.04 -2.16
C LEU A 65 -16.16 2.96 -1.87
N VAL A 66 -15.60 1.75 -1.74
CA VAL A 66 -14.17 1.54 -1.51
C VAL A 66 -13.34 2.15 -2.64
N ARG A 67 -13.71 1.88 -3.90
CA ARG A 67 -13.05 2.46 -5.08
C ARG A 67 -13.09 3.97 -5.08
N ASN A 68 -14.24 4.57 -4.79
CA ASN A 68 -14.38 6.03 -4.73
C ASN A 68 -13.53 6.65 -3.60
N ARG A 69 -13.43 5.99 -2.45
CA ARG A 69 -12.60 6.45 -1.32
C ARG A 69 -11.11 6.37 -1.64
N LEU A 70 -10.66 5.24 -2.19
CA LEU A 70 -9.28 5.08 -2.66
C LEU A 70 -8.94 6.09 -3.76
N LYS A 71 -9.87 6.33 -4.70
CA LYS A 71 -9.67 7.31 -5.77
C LYS A 71 -9.52 8.74 -5.23
N ARG A 72 -10.28 9.11 -4.20
CA ARG A 72 -10.12 10.40 -3.52
C ARG A 72 -8.77 10.51 -2.81
N LEU A 73 -8.34 9.47 -2.10
CA LEU A 73 -7.03 9.42 -1.43
C LEU A 73 -5.88 9.58 -2.42
N GLN A 74 -6.00 9.04 -3.63
CA GLN A 74 -5.00 9.21 -4.69
C GLN A 74 -4.70 10.69 -5.00
N TYR A 75 -5.66 11.60 -4.78
CA TYR A 75 -5.50 13.04 -5.02
C TYR A 75 -5.15 13.83 -3.75
N GLN A 76 -4.74 13.16 -2.67
CA GLN A 76 -4.37 13.77 -1.39
C GLN A 76 -2.92 13.41 -1.01
N PRO A 77 -1.90 14.00 -1.69
CA PRO A 77 -0.50 13.64 -1.52
C PRO A 77 -0.04 13.77 -0.07
N ASP A 78 -0.38 14.87 0.62
CA ASP A 78 0.02 15.08 2.03
C ASP A 78 -0.50 13.97 2.97
N THR A 79 -1.67 13.40 2.67
CA THR A 79 -2.22 12.29 3.45
C THR A 79 -1.48 10.99 3.18
N LEU A 80 -1.09 10.74 1.93
CA LEU A 80 -0.27 9.59 1.56
C LEU A 80 1.13 9.68 2.14
N ASP A 81 1.74 10.87 2.11
CA ASP A 81 3.04 11.13 2.72
C ASP A 81 2.98 10.92 4.24
N GLY A 82 1.89 11.34 4.88
CA GLY A 82 1.63 11.06 6.29
C GLY A 82 1.55 9.55 6.62
N PHE A 83 1.00 8.72 5.74
CA PHE A 83 0.98 7.27 5.92
C PHE A 83 2.37 6.65 5.82
N ILE A 84 3.21 7.17 4.93
CA ILE A 84 4.60 6.71 4.80
C ILE A 84 5.40 7.17 6.02
N ALA A 85 5.28 8.44 6.41
CA ALA A 85 5.93 8.97 7.61
C ALA A 85 5.53 8.19 8.88
N GLY A 86 4.28 7.73 8.97
CA GLY A 86 3.78 6.90 10.06
C GLY A 86 4.47 5.53 10.21
N THR A 87 5.18 5.05 9.19
CA THR A 87 5.99 3.81 9.26
C THR A 87 7.36 4.02 9.92
N GLY A 88 7.78 5.28 10.11
CA GLY A 88 9.14 5.60 10.56
C GLY A 88 10.24 5.31 9.54
N LEU A 89 9.89 4.83 8.33
CA LEU A 89 10.82 4.67 7.24
C LEU A 89 11.17 6.05 6.66
N ALA A 90 12.45 6.42 6.71
CA ALA A 90 12.92 7.61 6.02
C ALA A 90 12.86 7.38 4.51
N LEU A 91 12.09 8.21 3.81
CA LEU A 91 12.24 8.34 2.36
C LEU A 91 13.42 9.27 2.11
N ASP A 92 14.62 8.71 1.95
CA ASP A 92 15.72 9.47 1.37
C ASP A 92 15.32 9.80 -0.07
N ILE A 93 14.97 11.07 -0.31
CA ILE A 93 14.82 11.56 -1.68
C ILE A 93 16.24 11.51 -2.26
N PRO A 94 16.48 10.72 -3.34
CA PRO A 94 17.78 10.72 -3.98
C PRO A 94 18.07 12.16 -4.39
N THR A 95 19.14 12.73 -3.87
CA THR A 95 19.62 14.03 -4.32
C THR A 95 19.98 13.84 -5.80
N SER A 96 19.34 14.59 -6.70
CA SER A 96 19.74 14.61 -8.11
C SER A 96 21.25 14.90 -8.18
N PRO A 97 21.99 14.25 -9.11
CA PRO A 97 23.42 14.44 -9.27
C PRO A 97 23.80 15.89 -9.57
#